data_AF-G4HCG2-F1
#
_entry.id   AF-G4HCG2-F1
#
_cell.length_a   1.000
_cell.length_b   1.000
_cell.length_c   1.000
_cell.angle_alpha   90.00
_cell.angle_beta   90.00
_cell.angle_gamma   90.00
#
_symmetry.space_group_name_H-M   'P 1'
#
loop_
_entity.id
_entity.type
_entity.pdbx_description
1 polymer ?
#
loop_
_entity_poly.entity_id
_entity_poly.type
_entity_poly.pdbx_seq_one_letter_code
_entity_poly.pdbx_strand_id
1 'polypeptide(L)'
;MSLLIHEQKKPKMQPFYWVLTFEAYTIGILIGLGLIVGPVILLLRWPSVWTWLSLLAVPVGMIMLVKLLKSLRKQVWANTHLDRFALYEDRVEYELWDSATGESEQGSVFLTDVVEMYYGRYVLQYSYAYKKTKMMEKSAMFELMPVLYLIARSGMGERAIAVPFLDPMDANRWLEAMGRRNIPLYLTSLVIHDFRDASVPQQLRSDEDLKAAEFDGNIERDFRPYMEQLIEEEQHREYTEAELEELEHEMKRLEYEEELRKRKSAFRGVGKLAWLVFPVQFAIGFWLVRLAENGSIDPNNYGYTTILFGCSCILFFTLVKWMHWLQMIIFSLASLVSFFFVDFSDVETDPSYMMSGNLIAMSFMLLPLYGLIYLGVRRLRKNRDAKNLPPAPEPYRPAQHTPESEIDLSKGQ
;
A
#
# COMPACT_ATOMS: atom_id res chain seq x y z
N MET A 1 -23.45 2.45 43.67
CA MET A 1 -23.28 1.83 42.34
C MET A 1 -23.60 2.92 41.34
N SER A 2 -22.63 3.30 40.50
CA SER A 2 -22.87 4.27 39.42
C SER A 2 -23.66 3.61 38.30
N LEU A 3 -24.61 4.32 37.73
CA LEU A 3 -25.47 3.80 36.66
C LEU A 3 -24.72 3.89 35.32
N LEU A 4 -24.71 2.80 34.56
CA LEU A 4 -24.18 2.77 33.19
C LEU A 4 -25.17 3.47 32.27
N ILE A 5 -24.76 4.57 31.66
CA ILE A 5 -25.61 5.37 30.77
C ILE A 5 -25.54 4.81 29.35
N HIS A 6 -24.32 4.59 28.83
CA HIS A 6 -24.11 4.15 27.46
C HIS A 6 -22.82 3.33 27.32
N GLU A 7 -22.83 2.37 26.41
CA GLU A 7 -21.65 1.58 26.04
C GLU A 7 -21.41 1.70 24.54
N GLN A 8 -20.22 2.19 24.18
CA GLN A 8 -19.74 2.27 22.82
C GLN A 8 -18.66 1.20 22.59
N LYS A 9 -18.93 0.30 21.65
CA LYS A 9 -17.98 -0.75 21.26
C LYS A 9 -17.65 -0.64 19.80
N LYS A 10 -16.36 -0.76 19.46
CA LYS A 10 -15.91 -0.84 18.08
C LYS A 10 -16.67 -1.96 17.34
N PRO A 11 -17.19 -1.72 16.13
CA PRO A 11 -18.00 -2.70 15.45
C PRO A 11 -17.20 -3.95 15.10
N LYS A 12 -17.87 -5.10 15.20
CA LYS A 12 -17.42 -6.29 14.50
C LYS A 12 -17.66 -6.11 13.01
N MET A 13 -16.81 -6.75 12.21
CA MET A 13 -17.11 -6.94 10.80
C MET A 13 -18.45 -7.68 10.69
N GLN A 14 -19.28 -7.28 9.74
CA GLN A 14 -20.58 -7.91 9.58
C GLN A 14 -20.43 -9.40 9.25
N PRO A 15 -21.37 -10.25 9.69
CA PRO A 15 -21.31 -11.69 9.45
C PRO A 15 -21.10 -12.06 7.98
N PHE A 16 -21.79 -11.38 7.06
CA PHE A 16 -21.65 -11.62 5.62
C PHE A 16 -20.21 -11.37 5.13
N TYR A 17 -19.67 -10.18 5.39
CA TYR A 17 -18.30 -9.83 4.99
C TYR A 17 -17.24 -10.66 5.72
N TRP A 18 -17.50 -11.06 6.97
CA TRP A 18 -16.63 -11.94 7.73
C TRP A 18 -16.56 -13.35 7.11
N VAL A 19 -17.71 -13.92 6.74
CA VAL A 19 -17.78 -15.22 6.04
C VAL A 19 -17.09 -15.14 4.69
N LEU A 20 -17.37 -14.11 3.89
CA LEU A 20 -16.74 -13.92 2.58
C LEU A 20 -15.21 -13.78 2.69
N THR A 21 -14.74 -13.01 3.69
CA THR A 21 -13.32 -12.85 3.97
C THR A 21 -12.69 -14.20 4.32
N PHE A 22 -13.33 -14.97 5.21
CA PHE A 22 -12.85 -16.29 5.61
C PHE A 22 -12.83 -17.30 4.45
N GLU A 23 -13.85 -17.29 3.60
CA GLU A 23 -13.94 -18.12 2.40
C GLU A 23 -12.81 -17.78 1.41
N ALA A 24 -12.56 -16.48 1.15
CA ALA A 24 -11.46 -16.04 0.30
C ALA A 24 -10.09 -16.48 0.84
N TYR A 25 -9.86 -16.37 2.16
CA TYR A 25 -8.63 -16.89 2.78
C TYR A 25 -8.53 -18.42 2.65
N THR A 26 -9.64 -19.14 2.83
CA THR A 26 -9.68 -20.61 2.73
C THR A 26 -9.33 -21.08 1.32
N ILE A 27 -9.94 -20.48 0.29
CA ILE A 27 -9.63 -20.75 -1.13
C ILE A 27 -8.16 -20.43 -1.40
N GLY A 28 -7.66 -19.28 -0.93
CA GLY A 28 -6.26 -18.92 -1.10
C GLY A 28 -5.30 -19.93 -0.44
N ILE A 29 -5.62 -20.41 0.76
CA ILE A 29 -4.84 -21.44 1.45
C ILE A 29 -4.86 -22.76 0.67
N LEU A 30 -6.01 -23.18 0.15
CA LEU A 30 -6.14 -24.38 -0.69
C LEU A 30 -5.31 -24.27 -1.98
N ILE A 31 -5.33 -23.11 -2.64
CA ILE A 31 -4.48 -22.84 -3.82
C ILE A 31 -3.00 -22.92 -3.42
N GLY A 32 -2.61 -22.27 -2.31
CA GLY A 32 -1.24 -22.31 -1.80
C GLY A 32 -0.76 -23.73 -1.50
N LEU A 33 -1.61 -24.56 -0.88
CA LEU A 33 -1.33 -25.98 -0.63
C LEU A 33 -1.25 -26.78 -1.93
N GLY A 34 -2.13 -26.51 -2.90
CA GLY A 34 -2.09 -27.14 -4.23
C GLY A 34 -0.79 -26.85 -4.97
N LEU A 35 -0.26 -25.63 -4.87
CA LEU A 35 1.03 -25.24 -5.45
C LEU A 35 2.24 -25.89 -4.76
N ILE A 36 2.08 -26.37 -3.52
CA ILE A 36 3.14 -27.08 -2.79
C ILE A 36 3.05 -28.58 -3.07
N VAL A 37 1.88 -29.17 -2.82
CA VAL A 37 1.67 -30.62 -2.87
C VAL A 37 1.54 -31.13 -4.30
N GLY A 38 0.90 -30.34 -5.18
CA GLY A 38 0.66 -30.71 -6.59
C GLY A 38 1.95 -31.04 -7.34
N PRO A 39 2.93 -30.12 -7.41
CA PRO A 39 4.22 -30.40 -8.06
C PRO A 39 4.95 -31.64 -7.51
N VAL A 40 4.88 -31.86 -6.19
CA VAL A 40 5.51 -33.01 -5.54
C VAL A 40 4.84 -34.32 -5.95
N ILE A 41 3.50 -34.36 -5.97
CA ILE A 41 2.76 -35.54 -6.43
C ILE A 41 3.02 -35.79 -7.92
N LEU A 42 3.02 -34.75 -8.75
CA LEU A 42 3.30 -34.86 -10.19
C LEU A 42 4.69 -35.45 -10.43
N LEU A 43 5.70 -34.97 -9.70
CA LEU A 43 7.07 -35.49 -9.80
C LEU A 43 7.16 -36.97 -9.41
N LEU A 44 6.47 -37.38 -8.34
CA LEU A 44 6.48 -38.77 -7.88
C LEU A 44 5.74 -39.73 -8.84
N ARG A 45 4.74 -39.24 -9.57
CA ARG A 45 3.92 -40.07 -10.47
C ARG A 45 4.44 -40.09 -11.91
N TRP A 46 4.97 -38.98 -12.40
CA TRP A 46 5.40 -38.81 -13.80
C TRP A 46 6.68 -37.98 -13.86
N PRO A 47 7.85 -38.55 -13.55
CA PRO A 47 9.11 -37.82 -13.57
C PRO A 47 9.48 -37.42 -15.01
N SER A 48 9.07 -36.22 -15.40
CA SER A 48 9.42 -35.57 -16.67
C SER A 48 10.02 -34.19 -16.44
N VAL A 49 10.69 -33.62 -17.45
CA VAL A 49 11.26 -32.26 -17.38
C VAL A 49 10.20 -31.23 -16.96
N TRP A 50 8.96 -31.38 -17.44
CA TRP A 50 7.83 -30.52 -17.08
C TRP A 50 7.45 -30.62 -15.59
N THR A 51 7.50 -31.81 -15.01
CA THR A 51 7.22 -31.98 -13.57
C THR A 51 8.34 -31.40 -12.69
N TRP A 52 9.60 -31.49 -13.12
CA TRP A 52 10.71 -30.81 -12.46
C TRP A 52 10.53 -29.28 -12.50
N LEU A 53 10.10 -28.73 -13.63
CA LEU A 53 9.82 -27.30 -13.77
C LEU A 53 8.69 -26.84 -12.84
N SER A 54 7.67 -27.70 -12.63
CA SER A 54 6.55 -27.39 -11.73
C SER A 54 6.99 -27.20 -10.27
N LEU A 55 8.14 -27.72 -9.84
CA LEU A 55 8.66 -27.51 -8.49
C LEU A 55 8.97 -26.04 -8.18
N LEU A 56 9.16 -25.19 -9.19
CA LEU A 56 9.30 -23.75 -9.01
C LEU A 56 8.04 -23.10 -8.40
N ALA A 57 6.88 -23.76 -8.49
CA ALA A 57 5.66 -23.31 -7.85
C ALA A 57 5.65 -23.53 -6.32
N VAL A 58 6.45 -24.47 -5.80
CA VAL A 58 6.52 -24.80 -4.37
C VAL A 58 6.93 -23.59 -3.51
N PRO A 59 8.03 -22.85 -3.78
CA PRO A 59 8.38 -21.68 -2.99
C PRO A 59 7.31 -20.58 -3.08
N VAL A 60 6.65 -20.43 -4.23
CA VAL A 60 5.55 -19.47 -4.41
C VAL A 60 4.36 -19.85 -3.52
N GLY A 61 3.96 -21.13 -3.54
CA GLY A 61 2.91 -21.67 -2.68
C GLY A 61 3.22 -21.51 -1.20
N MET A 62 4.46 -21.75 -0.78
CA MET A 62 4.90 -21.59 0.62
C MET A 62 4.82 -20.13 1.08
N ILE A 63 5.31 -19.18 0.28
CA ILE A 63 5.21 -17.74 0.58
C ILE A 63 3.74 -17.30 0.67
N MET A 64 2.91 -17.75 -0.27
CA MET A 64 1.48 -17.46 -0.29
C MET A 64 0.80 -17.98 0.98
N LEU A 65 1.04 -19.23 1.35
CA LEU A 65 0.47 -19.87 2.54
C LEU A 65 0.83 -19.11 3.82
N VAL A 66 2.12 -18.79 4.02
CA VAL A 66 2.59 -18.07 5.22
C VAL A 66 1.96 -16.69 5.32
N LYS A 67 1.90 -15.94 4.20
CA LYS A 67 1.29 -14.61 4.17
C LYS A 67 -0.20 -14.66 4.46
N LEU A 68 -0.93 -15.60 3.87
CA LEU A 68 -2.36 -15.75 4.08
C LEU A 68 -2.67 -16.14 5.53
N LEU A 69 -1.93 -17.07 6.12
CA LEU A 69 -2.10 -17.46 7.53
C LEU A 69 -1.83 -16.29 8.49
N LYS A 70 -0.73 -15.55 8.28
CA LYS A 70 -0.42 -14.36 9.09
C LYS A 70 -1.50 -13.30 8.97
N SER A 71 -1.99 -13.06 7.75
CA SER A 71 -3.04 -12.08 7.48
C SER A 71 -4.38 -12.50 8.09
N LEU A 72 -4.77 -13.78 7.96
CA LEU A 72 -5.97 -14.33 8.58
C LEU A 72 -5.92 -14.20 10.10
N ARG A 73 -4.78 -14.53 10.74
CA ARG A 73 -4.60 -14.35 12.18
C ARG A 73 -4.81 -12.89 12.60
N LYS A 74 -4.27 -11.94 11.84
CA LYS A 74 -4.46 -10.50 12.09
C LYS A 74 -5.94 -10.10 12.00
N GLN A 75 -6.65 -10.57 10.98
CA GLN A 75 -8.08 -10.28 10.79
C GLN A 75 -8.94 -10.88 11.91
N VAL A 76 -8.66 -12.13 12.30
CA VAL A 76 -9.33 -12.78 13.44
C VAL A 76 -9.10 -11.98 14.71
N TRP A 77 -7.84 -11.62 14.99
CA TRP A 77 -7.50 -10.84 16.18
C TRP A 77 -8.22 -9.48 16.22
N ALA A 78 -8.25 -8.76 15.10
CA ALA A 78 -8.92 -7.45 14.99
C ALA A 78 -10.45 -7.53 15.15
N ASN A 79 -11.06 -8.66 14.80
CA ASN A 79 -12.51 -8.86 14.93
C ASN A 79 -12.92 -9.40 16.32
N THR A 80 -11.96 -9.94 17.10
CA THR A 80 -12.21 -10.44 18.47
C THR A 80 -11.84 -9.44 19.54
N HIS A 81 -10.73 -8.71 19.38
CA HIS A 81 -10.20 -7.75 20.35
C HIS A 81 -10.63 -6.34 19.94
N LEU A 82 -11.80 -5.94 20.42
CA LEU A 82 -12.46 -4.69 20.05
C LEU A 82 -12.38 -3.70 21.19
N ASP A 83 -12.02 -2.46 20.85
CA ASP A 83 -12.02 -1.34 21.77
C ASP A 83 -13.44 -1.13 22.35
N ARG A 84 -13.50 -0.86 23.66
CA ARG A 84 -14.74 -0.68 24.41
C ARG A 84 -14.63 0.59 25.26
N PHE A 85 -15.70 1.38 25.26
CA PHE A 85 -15.86 2.58 26.05
C PHE A 85 -17.20 2.54 26.76
N ALA A 86 -17.23 2.74 28.06
CA ALA A 86 -18.43 2.73 28.87
C ALA A 86 -18.57 4.05 29.62
N LEU A 87 -19.67 4.74 29.38
CA LEU A 87 -20.02 5.99 30.05
C LEU A 87 -20.93 5.71 31.24
N TYR A 88 -20.43 6.00 32.43
CA TYR A 88 -21.20 6.00 33.67
C TYR A 88 -21.55 7.44 34.06
N GLU A 89 -22.44 7.59 35.04
CA GLU A 89 -22.80 8.90 35.60
C GLU A 89 -21.60 9.71 36.09
N ASP A 90 -20.56 9.08 36.61
CA ASP A 90 -19.42 9.72 37.27
C ASP A 90 -18.09 9.59 36.52
N ARG A 91 -17.94 8.61 35.62
CA ARG A 91 -16.68 8.29 34.96
C ARG A 91 -16.88 7.66 33.59
N VAL A 92 -15.82 7.69 32.79
CA VAL A 92 -15.66 6.94 31.55
C VAL A 92 -14.67 5.81 31.80
N GLU A 93 -15.08 4.57 31.56
CA GLU A 93 -14.20 3.41 31.55
C GLU A 93 -13.84 3.06 30.10
N TYR A 94 -12.59 2.68 29.86
CA TYR A 94 -12.13 2.28 28.53
C TYR A 94 -11.26 1.02 28.60
N GLU A 95 -11.34 0.26 27.52
CA GLU A 95 -10.48 -0.88 27.21
C GLU A 95 -10.01 -0.73 25.77
N LEU A 96 -8.72 -0.47 25.59
CA LEU A 96 -8.08 -0.20 24.30
C LEU A 96 -7.11 -1.33 23.96
N TRP A 97 -7.28 -1.96 22.80
CA TRP A 97 -6.43 -3.07 22.37
C TRP A 97 -5.32 -2.59 21.44
N ASP A 98 -4.06 -2.85 21.80
CA ASP A 98 -2.93 -2.56 20.92
C ASP A 98 -2.74 -3.68 19.89
N SER A 99 -2.83 -3.33 18.60
CA SER A 99 -2.59 -4.30 17.52
C SER A 99 -1.12 -4.70 17.33
N ALA A 100 -0.18 -3.91 17.83
CA ALA A 100 1.25 -4.16 17.74
C ALA A 100 1.76 -5.03 18.89
N THR A 101 1.37 -4.72 20.13
CA THR A 101 1.81 -5.48 21.32
C THR A 101 0.85 -6.63 21.67
N GLY A 102 -0.43 -6.53 21.30
CA GLY A 102 -1.46 -7.49 21.67
C GLY A 102 -1.97 -7.30 23.11
N GLU A 103 -1.53 -6.26 23.80
CA GLU A 103 -1.93 -5.95 25.17
C GLU A 103 -3.17 -5.05 25.20
N SER A 104 -3.99 -5.23 26.24
CA SER A 104 -5.13 -4.36 26.52
C SER A 104 -4.73 -3.30 27.54
N GLU A 105 -4.91 -2.04 27.19
CA GLU A 105 -4.83 -0.94 28.15
C GLU A 105 -6.24 -0.68 28.69
N GLN A 106 -6.41 -0.87 30.00
CA GLN A 106 -7.67 -0.60 30.69
C GLN A 106 -7.49 0.58 31.63
N GLY A 107 -8.48 1.46 31.69
CA GLY A 107 -8.44 2.62 32.56
C GLY A 107 -9.81 3.24 32.78
N SER A 108 -9.85 4.20 33.71
CA SER A 108 -11.04 4.96 34.01
C SER A 108 -10.68 6.42 34.25
N VAL A 109 -11.50 7.33 33.76
CA VAL A 109 -11.36 8.77 33.98
C VAL A 109 -12.65 9.30 34.58
N PHE A 110 -12.56 9.98 35.71
CA PHE A 110 -13.73 10.64 36.28
C PHE A 110 -14.13 11.83 35.41
N LEU A 111 -15.44 12.01 35.22
CA LEU A 111 -15.98 13.14 34.46
C LEU A 111 -15.67 14.49 35.10
N THR A 112 -15.32 14.52 36.39
CA THR A 112 -14.85 15.72 37.09
C THR A 112 -13.45 16.14 36.67
N ASP A 113 -12.65 15.19 36.15
CA ASP A 113 -11.26 15.43 35.75
C ASP A 113 -11.16 15.80 34.27
N VAL A 114 -12.27 15.68 33.53
CA VAL A 114 -12.38 16.12 32.14
C VAL A 114 -12.45 17.64 32.11
N VAL A 115 -11.47 18.26 31.46
CA VAL A 115 -11.31 19.71 31.37
C VAL A 115 -12.08 20.26 30.17
N GLU A 116 -12.06 19.53 29.06
CA GLU A 116 -12.60 19.98 27.77
C GLU A 116 -12.86 18.79 26.84
N MET A 117 -13.72 19.02 25.85
CA MET A 117 -14.12 18.03 24.86
C MET A 117 -13.97 18.60 23.44
N TYR A 118 -13.57 17.74 22.51
CA TYR A 118 -13.47 18.09 21.09
C TYR A 118 -14.28 17.11 20.24
N TYR A 119 -15.14 17.62 19.38
CA TYR A 119 -15.85 16.84 18.38
C TYR A 119 -15.21 17.04 17.01
N GLY A 120 -14.86 15.93 16.36
CA GLY A 120 -14.21 15.94 15.06
C GLY A 120 -14.52 14.72 14.23
N ARG A 121 -13.66 14.44 13.25
CA ARG A 121 -13.77 13.27 12.39
C ARG A 121 -12.53 12.39 12.43
N TYR A 122 -12.71 11.10 12.24
CA TYR A 122 -11.64 10.15 11.98
C TYR A 122 -11.90 9.36 10.71
N VAL A 123 -10.83 8.88 10.07
CA VAL A 123 -10.93 8.09 8.85
C VAL A 123 -11.22 6.63 9.21
N LEU A 124 -12.40 6.13 8.84
CA LEU A 124 -12.71 4.71 8.87
C LEU A 124 -12.44 4.08 7.50
N GLN A 125 -11.50 3.13 7.47
CA GLN A 125 -11.24 2.32 6.28
C GLN A 125 -12.22 1.15 6.20
N TYR A 126 -12.62 0.80 4.97
CA TYR A 126 -13.54 -0.30 4.68
C TYR A 126 -14.89 -0.17 5.40
N SER A 127 -15.46 1.04 5.46
CA SER A 127 -16.69 1.30 6.24
C SER A 127 -17.85 0.34 5.88
N TYR A 128 -17.93 -0.07 4.62
CA TYR A 128 -18.89 -1.06 4.11
C TYR A 128 -18.88 -2.40 4.87
N ALA A 129 -17.74 -2.81 5.41
CA ALA A 129 -17.61 -4.07 6.15
C ALA A 129 -18.13 -3.97 7.59
N TYR A 130 -18.33 -2.76 8.10
CA TYR A 130 -18.70 -2.48 9.49
C TYR A 130 -20.08 -1.80 9.63
N LYS A 131 -20.55 -1.10 8.60
CA LYS A 131 -21.87 -0.45 8.54
C LYS A 131 -22.88 -1.25 7.72
N LYS A 132 -24.15 -1.24 8.12
CA LYS A 132 -25.24 -1.92 7.38
C LYS A 132 -25.40 -1.26 6.01
N THR A 133 -24.92 -1.93 4.98
CA THR A 133 -25.02 -1.49 3.59
C THR A 133 -25.97 -2.41 2.83
N LYS A 134 -26.75 -1.86 1.91
CA LYS A 134 -27.56 -2.69 1.01
C LYS A 134 -26.66 -3.24 -0.10
N MET A 135 -26.96 -4.43 -0.62
CA MET A 135 -26.13 -5.14 -1.60
C MET A 135 -25.83 -4.34 -2.90
N MET A 136 -26.68 -3.38 -3.25
CA MET A 136 -26.57 -2.52 -4.45
C MET A 136 -26.07 -1.10 -4.13
N GLU A 137 -25.76 -0.80 -2.88
CA GLU A 137 -25.35 0.52 -2.44
C GLU A 137 -23.85 0.71 -2.69
N LYS A 138 -23.49 1.81 -3.37
CA LYS A 138 -22.08 2.19 -3.53
C LYS A 138 -21.56 2.68 -2.20
N SER A 139 -20.85 1.83 -1.48
CA SER A 139 -20.20 2.21 -0.24
C SER A 139 -18.78 2.71 -0.50
N ALA A 140 -18.42 3.83 0.12
CA ALA A 140 -17.08 4.38 0.01
C ALA A 140 -16.06 3.46 0.68
N MET A 141 -14.83 3.42 0.14
CA MET A 141 -13.71 2.68 0.76
C MET A 141 -13.19 3.38 2.02
N PHE A 142 -13.32 4.71 2.07
CA PHE A 142 -12.96 5.55 3.19
C PHE A 142 -14.16 6.44 3.52
N GLU A 143 -14.45 6.58 4.80
CA GLU A 143 -15.55 7.42 5.26
C GLU A 143 -15.10 8.15 6.53
N LEU A 144 -15.42 9.44 6.62
CA LEU A 144 -15.17 10.24 7.80
C LEU A 144 -16.27 9.99 8.82
N MET A 145 -15.86 9.50 9.98
CA MET A 145 -16.75 9.10 11.05
C MET A 145 -16.58 10.01 12.27
N PRO A 146 -17.63 10.22 13.07
CA PRO A 146 -17.54 11.05 14.27
C PRO A 146 -16.60 10.48 15.32
N VAL A 147 -15.86 11.36 15.97
CA VAL A 147 -15.03 11.05 17.14
C VAL A 147 -15.19 12.15 18.18
N LEU A 148 -15.25 11.75 19.45
CA LEU A 148 -15.23 12.66 20.59
C LEU A 148 -13.94 12.47 21.36
N TYR A 149 -13.14 13.52 21.48
CA TYR A 149 -11.96 13.54 22.33
C TYR A 149 -12.31 14.12 23.69
N LEU A 150 -11.93 13.42 24.75
CA LEU A 150 -12.06 13.86 26.13
C LEU A 150 -10.66 14.15 26.67
N ILE A 151 -10.39 15.40 27.01
CA ILE A 151 -9.10 15.78 27.62
C ILE A 151 -9.29 15.79 29.12
N ALA A 152 -8.57 14.90 29.81
CA ALA A 152 -8.67 14.74 31.25
C ALA A 152 -7.32 14.92 31.95
N ARG A 153 -7.36 15.45 33.17
CA ARG A 153 -6.20 15.52 34.05
C ARG A 153 -5.90 14.13 34.60
N SER A 154 -4.68 13.65 34.38
CA SER A 154 -4.21 12.35 34.85
C SER A 154 -2.83 12.51 35.46
N GLY A 155 -2.77 12.61 36.79
CA GLY A 155 -1.51 12.83 37.51
C GLY A 155 -0.95 14.24 37.28
N MET A 156 0.30 14.32 36.82
CA MET A 156 0.99 15.60 36.52
C MET A 156 0.77 16.09 35.07
N GLY A 157 0.03 15.34 34.25
CA GLY A 157 -0.21 15.68 32.85
C GLY A 157 -1.67 15.57 32.47
N GLU A 158 -1.94 15.80 31.20
CA GLU A 158 -3.25 15.62 30.59
C GLU A 158 -3.20 14.44 29.62
N ARG A 159 -4.32 13.75 29.49
CA ARG A 159 -4.49 12.61 28.61
C ARG A 159 -5.73 12.83 27.74
N ALA A 160 -5.59 12.56 26.45
CA ALA A 160 -6.72 12.48 25.54
C ALA A 160 -7.29 11.05 25.52
N ILE A 161 -8.62 10.95 25.56
CA ILE A 161 -9.35 9.70 25.29
C ILE A 161 -10.21 9.96 24.05
N ALA A 162 -9.89 9.32 22.95
CA ALA A 162 -10.69 9.38 21.72
C ALA A 162 -11.75 8.27 21.74
N VAL A 163 -13.02 8.67 21.63
CA VAL A 163 -14.17 7.78 21.55
C VAL A 163 -14.71 7.82 20.11
N PRO A 164 -14.41 6.81 19.26
CA PRO A 164 -14.89 6.76 17.89
C PRO A 164 -16.33 6.23 17.81
N PHE A 165 -17.14 6.87 16.97
CA PHE A 165 -18.55 6.53 16.73
C PHE A 165 -18.80 6.19 15.26
N LEU A 166 -19.73 5.27 15.00
CA LEU A 166 -20.16 4.95 13.62
C LEU A 166 -21.38 5.77 13.19
N ASP A 167 -22.15 6.23 14.18
CA ASP A 167 -23.37 6.98 14.02
C ASP A 167 -23.25 8.26 14.86
N PRO A 168 -23.43 9.46 14.27
CA PRO A 168 -23.47 10.70 15.02
C PRO A 168 -24.49 10.70 16.16
N MET A 169 -25.56 9.92 16.06
CA MET A 169 -26.58 9.85 17.12
C MET A 169 -26.04 9.24 18.42
N ASP A 170 -25.08 8.32 18.35
CA ASP A 170 -24.43 7.78 19.55
C ASP A 170 -23.49 8.80 20.18
N ALA A 171 -22.83 9.63 19.37
CA ALA A 171 -22.06 10.77 19.87
C ALA A 171 -22.97 11.79 20.58
N ASN A 172 -24.14 12.09 20.01
CA ASN A 172 -25.14 12.97 20.64
C ASN A 172 -25.57 12.47 22.02
N ARG A 173 -25.77 11.15 22.20
CA ARG A 173 -26.12 10.57 23.51
C ARG A 173 -25.01 10.75 24.55
N TRP A 174 -23.75 10.60 24.13
CA TRP A 174 -22.60 10.87 25.00
C TRP A 174 -22.52 12.35 25.39
N LEU A 175 -22.69 13.25 24.41
CA LEU A 175 -22.70 14.69 24.64
C LEU A 175 -23.87 15.13 25.52
N GLU A 176 -25.06 14.54 25.38
CA GLU A 176 -26.22 14.83 26.24
C GLU A 176 -25.95 14.48 27.71
N ALA A 177 -25.32 13.32 27.94
CA ALA A 177 -24.96 12.87 29.27
C ALA A 177 -23.87 13.76 29.91
N MET A 178 -22.90 14.23 29.12
CA MET A 178 -21.79 15.06 29.61
C MET A 178 -22.12 16.56 29.68
N GLY A 179 -22.99 17.07 28.80
CA GLY A 179 -23.37 18.48 28.70
C GLY A 179 -24.01 19.03 29.99
N ARG A 180 -24.57 18.16 30.84
CA ARG A 180 -25.08 18.53 32.18
C ARG A 180 -24.02 19.07 33.13
N ARG A 181 -22.72 18.92 32.80
CA ARG A 181 -21.60 19.26 33.68
C ARG A 181 -20.87 20.55 33.28
N ASN A 182 -21.38 21.30 32.30
CA ASN A 182 -20.75 22.54 31.79
C ASN A 182 -19.29 22.36 31.36
N ILE A 183 -18.95 21.21 30.78
CA ILE A 183 -17.63 20.96 30.21
C ILE A 183 -17.56 21.67 28.85
N PRO A 184 -16.56 22.52 28.57
CA PRO A 184 -16.38 23.17 27.28
C PRO A 184 -16.31 22.15 26.13
N LEU A 185 -17.04 22.45 25.05
CA LEU A 185 -17.07 21.64 23.83
C LEU A 185 -16.59 22.48 22.66
N TYR A 186 -15.68 21.91 21.88
CA TYR A 186 -15.13 22.53 20.68
C TYR A 186 -15.30 21.61 19.47
N LEU A 187 -15.35 22.22 18.29
CA LEU A 187 -15.34 21.55 16.99
C LEU A 187 -13.94 21.71 16.40
N THR A 188 -13.40 20.63 15.85
CA THR A 188 -12.06 20.59 15.25
C THR A 188 -12.11 19.98 13.86
N SER A 189 -11.30 20.53 12.96
CA SER A 189 -11.08 20.01 11.60
C SER A 189 -9.97 18.96 11.55
N LEU A 190 -9.17 18.85 12.62
CA LEU A 190 -8.01 17.97 12.68
C LEU A 190 -8.41 16.48 12.65
N VAL A 191 -7.76 15.75 11.75
CA VAL A 191 -7.90 14.31 11.62
C VAL A 191 -6.69 13.63 12.26
N ILE A 192 -6.86 13.16 13.50
CA ILE A 192 -5.82 12.47 14.25
C ILE A 192 -5.74 11.00 13.83
N HIS A 193 -4.56 10.56 13.41
CA HIS A 193 -4.34 9.18 12.97
C HIS A 193 -4.03 8.21 14.11
N ASP A 194 -3.31 8.67 15.15
CA ASP A 194 -2.99 7.86 16.32
C ASP A 194 -3.57 8.50 17.58
N PHE A 195 -4.64 7.90 18.09
CA PHE A 195 -5.34 8.37 19.28
C PHE A 195 -4.54 8.20 20.58
N ARG A 196 -3.44 7.45 20.55
CA ARG A 196 -2.62 7.17 21.74
C ARG A 196 -1.44 8.12 21.90
N ASP A 197 -1.22 9.00 20.93
CA ASP A 197 -0.14 9.96 20.99
C ASP A 197 -0.36 10.94 22.16
N ALA A 198 0.65 11.08 23.02
CA ALA A 198 0.60 11.97 24.18
C ALA A 198 0.49 13.45 23.79
N SER A 199 0.84 13.80 22.54
CA SER A 199 0.73 15.17 22.02
C SER A 199 -0.68 15.55 21.56
N VAL A 200 -1.63 14.61 21.50
CA VAL A 200 -3.01 14.86 21.06
C VAL A 200 -3.68 16.05 21.75
N PRO A 201 -3.63 16.21 23.11
CA PRO A 201 -4.22 17.38 23.77
C PRO A 201 -3.63 18.70 23.26
N GLN A 202 -2.32 18.75 23.01
CA GLN A 202 -1.67 19.95 22.53
C GLN A 202 -2.00 20.24 21.06
N GLN A 203 -2.07 19.20 20.22
CA GLN A 203 -2.46 19.32 18.81
C GLN A 203 -3.89 19.87 18.67
N LEU A 204 -4.84 19.37 19.47
CA LEU A 204 -6.23 19.83 19.46
C LEU A 204 -6.38 21.29 19.89
N ARG A 205 -5.60 21.73 20.89
CA ARG A 205 -5.59 23.13 21.35
C ARG A 205 -4.91 24.10 20.39
N SER A 206 -3.96 23.60 19.59
CA SER A 206 -3.27 24.38 18.58
C SER A 206 -4.01 24.42 17.24
N ASP A 207 -5.22 23.84 17.17
CA ASP A 207 -6.07 23.96 15.99
C ASP A 207 -6.45 25.43 15.78
N GLU A 208 -6.01 26.01 14.66
CA GLU A 208 -6.30 27.41 14.32
C GLU A 208 -7.78 27.61 13.99
N ASP A 209 -8.44 26.56 13.52
CA ASP A 209 -9.84 26.56 13.09
C ASP A 209 -10.79 26.16 14.22
N LEU A 210 -10.33 26.17 15.48
CA LEU A 210 -11.13 25.69 16.60
C LEU A 210 -12.37 26.57 16.83
N LYS A 211 -13.55 25.94 16.86
CA LYS A 211 -14.83 26.64 17.11
C LYS A 211 -15.52 26.12 18.37
N ALA A 212 -15.81 27.01 19.32
CA ALA A 212 -16.63 26.66 20.47
C ALA A 212 -18.05 26.29 20.03
N ALA A 213 -18.62 25.23 20.62
CA ALA A 213 -19.97 24.76 20.33
C ALA A 213 -20.78 24.56 21.61
N GLU A 214 -22.07 24.81 21.51
CA GLU A 214 -23.04 24.50 22.57
C GLU A 214 -23.88 23.31 22.11
N PHE A 215 -23.96 22.27 22.95
CA PHE A 215 -24.73 21.09 22.57
C PHE A 215 -26.23 21.34 22.76
N ASP A 216 -26.96 21.48 21.65
CA ASP A 216 -28.42 21.71 21.60
C ASP A 216 -29.26 20.41 21.45
N GLY A 217 -28.60 19.25 21.50
CA GLY A 217 -29.19 17.94 21.25
C GLY A 217 -28.70 17.27 19.96
N ASN A 218 -28.16 18.03 19.00
CA ASN A 218 -27.58 17.45 17.78
C ASN A 218 -26.31 18.19 17.30
N ILE A 219 -25.15 17.63 17.61
CA ILE A 219 -23.85 18.24 17.31
C ILE A 219 -23.59 18.42 15.81
N GLU A 220 -24.19 17.59 14.96
CA GLU A 220 -24.05 17.70 13.50
C GLU A 220 -24.66 18.98 12.93
N ARG A 221 -25.60 19.60 13.65
CA ARG A 221 -26.21 20.86 13.24
C ARG A 221 -25.20 22.01 13.24
N ASP A 222 -24.26 21.99 14.16
CA ASP A 222 -23.18 22.99 14.26
C ASP A 222 -21.93 22.54 13.50
N PHE A 223 -21.64 21.24 13.52
CA PHE A 223 -20.44 20.70 12.89
C PHE A 223 -20.46 20.76 11.36
N ARG A 224 -21.60 20.51 10.71
CA ARG A 224 -21.67 20.55 9.25
C ARG A 224 -21.42 21.96 8.69
N PRO A 225 -22.11 23.02 9.15
CA PRO A 225 -21.84 24.38 8.70
C PRO A 225 -20.40 24.82 9.00
N TYR A 226 -19.85 24.41 10.14
CA TYR A 226 -18.45 24.65 10.49
C TYR A 226 -17.48 24.08 9.43
N MET A 227 -17.64 22.81 9.05
CA MET A 227 -16.80 22.20 8.01
C MET A 227 -17.03 22.80 6.62
N GLU A 228 -18.28 23.13 6.27
CA GLU A 228 -18.59 23.77 4.99
C GLU A 228 -17.92 25.15 4.88
N GLN A 229 -17.95 25.94 5.96
CA GLN A 229 -17.27 27.23 6.02
C GLN A 229 -15.75 27.08 5.83
N LEU A 230 -15.10 26.15 6.51
CA LEU A 230 -13.66 25.92 6.34
C LEU A 230 -13.29 25.48 4.92
N ILE A 231 -14.10 24.62 4.31
CA ILE A 231 -13.89 24.19 2.92
C ILE A 231 -14.04 25.38 1.96
N GLU A 232 -15.01 26.25 2.19
CA GLU A 232 -15.23 27.45 1.36
C GLU A 232 -14.11 28.48 1.55
N GLU A 233 -13.66 28.71 2.80
CA GLU A 233 -12.52 29.59 3.11
C GLU A 233 -11.25 29.10 2.43
N GLU A 234 -10.94 27.80 2.52
CA GLU A 234 -9.77 27.21 1.86
C GLU A 234 -9.85 27.27 0.32
N GLN A 235 -11.06 27.14 -0.25
CA GLN A 235 -11.26 27.25 -1.70
C GLN A 235 -11.12 28.69 -2.23
N HIS A 236 -11.44 29.68 -1.41
CA HIS A 236 -11.38 31.10 -1.78
C HIS A 236 -10.14 31.83 -1.26
N ARG A 237 -9.31 31.17 -0.45
CA ARG A 237 -8.04 31.72 0.03
C ARG A 237 -7.08 31.93 -1.14
N GLU A 238 -6.64 33.17 -1.30
CA GLU A 238 -5.53 33.48 -2.20
C GLU A 238 -4.24 32.98 -1.54
N TYR A 239 -3.56 32.03 -2.19
CA TYR A 239 -2.28 31.53 -1.72
C TYR A 239 -1.24 32.65 -1.70
N THR A 240 -0.51 32.76 -0.60
CA THR A 240 0.60 33.70 -0.48
C THR A 240 1.74 33.29 -1.44
N GLU A 241 2.55 34.22 -1.95
CA GLU A 241 3.65 33.87 -2.89
C GLU A 241 4.57 32.77 -2.35
N ALA A 242 4.86 32.79 -1.04
CA ALA A 242 5.67 31.76 -0.38
C ALA A 242 5.00 30.37 -0.33
N GLU A 243 3.68 30.32 -0.13
CA GLU A 243 2.90 29.07 -0.16
C GLU A 243 2.77 28.54 -1.58
N LEU A 244 2.65 29.43 -2.56
CA LEU A 244 2.63 29.09 -3.98
C LEU A 244 3.97 28.49 -4.42
N GLU A 245 5.10 29.05 -3.97
CA GLU A 245 6.43 28.47 -4.17
C GLU A 245 6.59 27.10 -3.48
N GLU A 246 6.05 26.93 -2.28
CA GLU A 246 6.05 25.65 -1.57
C GLU A 246 5.21 24.60 -2.32
N LEU A 247 4.02 24.98 -2.80
CA LEU A 247 3.12 24.10 -3.54
C LEU A 247 3.71 23.73 -4.91
N GLU A 248 4.35 24.68 -5.61
CA GLU A 248 5.13 24.37 -6.81
C GLU A 248 6.30 23.44 -6.53
N HIS A 249 6.99 23.62 -5.40
CA HIS A 249 8.09 22.74 -4.99
C HIS A 249 7.59 21.33 -4.70
N GLU A 250 6.47 21.22 -3.98
CA GLU A 250 5.82 19.95 -3.69
C GLU A 250 5.35 19.27 -4.98
N MET A 251 4.76 20.01 -5.92
CA MET A 251 4.41 19.51 -7.24
C MET A 251 5.64 18.99 -8.00
N LYS A 252 6.73 19.76 -8.06
CA LYS A 252 8.00 19.33 -8.70
C LYS A 252 8.56 18.08 -8.03
N ARG A 253 8.43 17.96 -6.71
CA ARG A 253 8.85 16.78 -5.94
C ARG A 253 7.96 15.57 -6.27
N LEU A 254 6.64 15.73 -6.32
CA LEU A 254 5.70 14.69 -6.70
C LEU A 254 5.97 14.20 -8.14
N GLU A 255 6.19 15.12 -9.08
CA GLU A 255 6.58 14.79 -10.45
C GLU A 255 7.90 14.01 -10.50
N TYR A 256 8.91 14.45 -9.75
CA TYR A 256 10.18 13.75 -9.63
C TYR A 256 10.00 12.33 -9.05
N GLU A 257 9.21 12.18 -7.99
CA GLU A 257 8.89 10.88 -7.38
C GLU A 257 8.11 9.98 -8.34
N GLU A 258 7.17 10.54 -9.10
CA GLU A 258 6.47 9.84 -10.17
C GLU A 258 7.42 9.35 -11.26
N GLU A 259 8.34 10.20 -11.72
CA GLU A 259 9.33 9.82 -12.72
C GLU A 259 10.24 8.71 -12.22
N LEU A 260 10.68 8.77 -10.97
CA LEU A 260 11.40 7.69 -10.31
C LEU A 260 10.55 6.41 -10.25
N ARG A 261 9.26 6.52 -9.91
CA ARG A 261 8.33 5.37 -9.88
C ARG A 261 8.12 4.77 -11.27
N LYS A 262 8.01 5.61 -12.31
CA LYS A 262 7.93 5.19 -13.72
C LYS A 262 9.19 4.43 -14.13
N ARG A 263 10.37 4.81 -13.63
CA ARG A 263 11.66 4.11 -13.84
C ARG A 263 11.81 2.82 -13.02
N LYS A 264 11.19 2.73 -11.84
CA LYS A 264 11.13 1.48 -11.05
C LYS A 264 10.38 0.36 -11.79
N SER A 265 9.55 0.67 -12.79
CA SER A 265 8.86 -0.32 -13.61
C SER A 265 9.83 -1.04 -14.56
N ALA A 266 10.01 -2.35 -14.36
CA ALA A 266 10.88 -3.18 -15.19
C ALA A 266 10.42 -3.22 -16.68
N PHE A 267 9.10 -3.20 -16.93
CA PHE A 267 8.51 -3.29 -18.27
C PHE A 267 8.64 -2.00 -19.08
N ARG A 268 8.37 -0.84 -18.47
CA ARG A 268 8.51 0.46 -19.17
C ARG A 268 9.97 0.74 -19.55
N GLY A 269 10.92 0.20 -18.79
CA GLY A 269 12.34 0.32 -19.06
C GLY A 269 12.85 -0.45 -20.29
N VAL A 270 12.10 -1.44 -20.81
CA VAL A 270 12.57 -2.28 -21.93
C VAL A 270 12.64 -1.50 -23.24
N GLY A 271 11.66 -0.63 -23.52
CA GLY A 271 11.62 0.15 -24.76
C GLY A 271 11.35 -0.69 -26.02
N LYS A 272 10.83 -0.06 -27.09
CA LYS A 272 10.36 -0.77 -28.30
C LYS A 272 11.47 -1.57 -29.00
N LEU A 273 12.69 -1.04 -29.05
CA LEU A 273 13.82 -1.70 -29.71
C LEU A 273 14.28 -2.97 -29.00
N ALA A 274 14.29 -3.00 -27.67
CA ALA A 274 14.67 -4.22 -26.95
C ALA A 274 13.60 -5.32 -27.07
N TRP A 275 12.32 -4.95 -27.29
CA TRP A 275 11.29 -5.94 -27.62
C TRP A 275 11.50 -6.60 -28.99
N LEU A 276 12.15 -5.93 -29.95
CA LEU A 276 12.46 -6.53 -31.25
C LEU A 276 13.48 -7.68 -31.17
N VAL A 277 14.17 -7.83 -30.04
CA VAL A 277 15.09 -8.96 -29.82
C VAL A 277 14.35 -10.28 -29.87
N PHE A 278 13.15 -10.38 -29.29
CA PHE A 278 12.43 -11.65 -29.19
C PHE A 278 11.92 -12.16 -30.55
N PRO A 279 11.31 -11.35 -31.43
CA PRO A 279 10.99 -11.78 -32.79
C PRO A 279 12.21 -12.23 -33.60
N VAL A 280 13.34 -11.54 -33.47
CA VAL A 280 14.60 -11.92 -34.15
C VAL A 280 15.12 -13.25 -33.58
N GLN A 281 15.14 -13.37 -32.26
CA GLN A 281 15.54 -14.59 -31.56
C GLN A 281 14.64 -15.78 -31.93
N PHE A 282 13.34 -15.56 -32.05
CA PHE A 282 12.36 -16.54 -32.54
C PHE A 282 12.68 -16.97 -33.97
N ALA A 283 12.87 -16.03 -34.89
CA ALA A 283 13.17 -16.33 -36.29
C ALA A 283 14.46 -17.16 -36.44
N ILE A 284 15.50 -16.83 -35.67
CA ILE A 284 16.75 -17.59 -35.67
C ILE A 284 16.55 -18.98 -35.05
N GLY A 285 15.83 -19.10 -33.94
CA GLY A 285 15.56 -20.41 -33.34
C GLY A 285 14.69 -21.31 -34.23
N PHE A 286 13.68 -20.76 -34.90
CA PHE A 286 12.90 -21.48 -35.91
C PHE A 286 13.78 -21.97 -37.06
N TRP A 287 14.69 -21.11 -37.55
CA TRP A 287 15.65 -21.49 -38.58
C TRP A 287 16.60 -22.61 -38.11
N LEU A 288 17.06 -22.57 -36.85
CA LEU A 288 17.87 -23.64 -36.27
C LEU A 288 17.11 -24.97 -36.21
N VAL A 289 15.82 -24.97 -35.83
CA VAL A 289 14.99 -26.18 -35.85
C VAL A 289 14.90 -26.76 -37.27
N ARG A 290 14.68 -25.91 -38.30
CA ARG A 290 14.68 -26.35 -39.71
C ARG A 290 16.02 -26.93 -40.17
N LEU A 291 17.14 -26.39 -39.69
CA LEU A 291 18.46 -26.95 -40.00
C LEU A 291 18.67 -28.32 -39.34
N ALA A 292 18.14 -28.52 -38.13
CA ALA A 292 18.20 -29.80 -37.43
C ALA A 292 17.32 -30.86 -38.13
N GLU A 293 16.10 -30.49 -38.55
CA GLU A 293 15.23 -31.35 -39.37
C GLU A 293 15.91 -31.81 -40.67
N ASN A 294 16.61 -30.89 -41.35
CA ASN A 294 17.34 -31.18 -42.57
C ASN A 294 18.66 -31.95 -42.35
N GLY A 295 18.99 -32.30 -41.11
CA GLY A 295 20.23 -33.00 -40.74
C GLY A 295 21.51 -32.19 -40.96
N SER A 296 21.40 -30.87 -41.13
CA SER A 296 22.54 -29.98 -41.36
C SER A 296 23.29 -29.64 -40.08
N ILE A 297 22.63 -29.76 -38.92
CA ILE A 297 23.20 -29.55 -37.60
C ILE A 297 22.78 -30.67 -36.65
N ASP A 298 23.64 -31.00 -35.69
CA ASP A 298 23.30 -31.92 -34.61
C ASP A 298 22.41 -31.20 -33.57
N PRO A 299 21.16 -31.63 -33.35
CA PRO A 299 20.27 -31.02 -32.37
C PRO A 299 20.78 -31.11 -30.93
N ASN A 300 21.70 -32.05 -30.63
CA ASN A 300 22.30 -32.21 -29.30
C ASN A 300 23.42 -31.19 -29.01
N ASN A 301 23.88 -30.44 -30.02
CA ASN A 301 24.92 -29.46 -29.82
C ASN A 301 24.38 -28.18 -29.16
N TYR A 302 24.54 -28.09 -27.84
CA TYR A 302 24.15 -26.93 -27.03
C TYR A 302 24.88 -25.62 -27.39
N GLY A 303 25.95 -25.67 -28.19
CA GLY A 303 26.72 -24.49 -28.59
C GLY A 303 25.86 -23.47 -29.34
N TYR A 304 25.03 -23.92 -30.28
CA TYR A 304 24.19 -23.02 -31.08
C TYR A 304 23.14 -22.30 -30.25
N THR A 305 22.46 -23.01 -29.34
CA THR A 305 21.46 -22.41 -28.45
C THR A 305 22.13 -21.47 -27.45
N THR A 306 23.28 -21.84 -26.87
CA THR A 306 24.02 -20.98 -25.93
C THR A 306 24.48 -19.67 -26.58
N ILE A 307 25.00 -19.72 -27.82
CA ILE A 307 25.41 -18.52 -28.57
C ILE A 307 24.21 -17.63 -28.86
N LEU A 308 23.10 -18.19 -29.35
CA LEU A 308 21.87 -17.44 -29.62
C LEU A 308 21.38 -16.69 -28.38
N PHE A 309 21.28 -17.37 -27.24
CA PHE A 309 20.85 -16.76 -25.98
C PHE A 309 21.86 -15.74 -25.46
N GLY A 310 23.16 -16.01 -25.54
CA GLY A 310 24.21 -15.08 -25.12
C GLY A 310 24.18 -13.77 -25.92
N CYS A 311 24.15 -13.86 -27.24
CA CYS A 311 24.07 -12.69 -28.13
C CYS A 311 22.76 -11.92 -27.95
N SER A 312 21.62 -12.62 -27.88
CA SER A 312 20.31 -12.00 -27.68
C SER A 312 20.23 -11.29 -26.32
N CYS A 313 20.81 -11.88 -25.27
CA CYS A 313 20.87 -11.32 -23.93
C CYS A 313 21.72 -10.04 -23.88
N ILE A 314 22.90 -10.04 -24.49
CA ILE A 314 23.76 -8.85 -24.62
C ILE A 314 23.02 -7.74 -25.39
N LEU A 315 22.39 -8.08 -26.51
CA LEU A 315 21.69 -7.13 -27.35
C LEU A 315 20.44 -6.56 -26.64
N PHE A 316 19.70 -7.40 -25.92
CA PHE A 316 18.58 -6.97 -25.09
C PHE A 316 19.03 -5.97 -24.02
N PHE A 317 20.01 -6.32 -23.19
CA PHE A 317 20.44 -5.45 -22.09
C PHE A 317 21.14 -4.17 -22.54
N THR A 318 21.68 -4.12 -23.75
CA THR A 318 22.24 -2.87 -24.31
C THR A 318 21.14 -1.92 -24.81
N LEU A 319 20.07 -2.46 -25.40
CA LEU A 319 18.93 -1.70 -25.93
C LEU A 319 17.92 -1.24 -24.87
N VAL A 320 17.82 -1.92 -23.74
CA VAL A 320 16.96 -1.53 -22.61
C VAL A 320 17.23 -0.08 -22.21
N LYS A 321 16.20 0.75 -22.07
CA LYS A 321 16.32 2.16 -21.68
C LYS A 321 16.86 2.31 -20.25
N TRP A 322 16.31 1.57 -19.29
CA TRP A 322 16.72 1.62 -17.87
C TRP A 322 16.92 0.20 -17.32
N MET A 323 18.11 -0.09 -16.79
CA MET A 323 18.42 -1.45 -16.31
C MET A 323 17.80 -1.74 -14.95
N HIS A 324 17.10 -2.87 -14.86
CA HIS A 324 16.55 -3.40 -13.62
C HIS A 324 16.79 -4.91 -13.56
N TRP A 325 17.06 -5.44 -12.37
CA TRP A 325 17.38 -6.87 -12.20
C TRP A 325 16.23 -7.78 -12.66
N LEU A 326 14.98 -7.35 -12.44
CA LEU A 326 13.77 -8.06 -12.92
C LEU A 326 13.75 -8.26 -14.43
N GLN A 327 14.50 -7.48 -15.22
CA GLN A 327 14.55 -7.67 -16.67
C GLN A 327 15.30 -8.95 -17.07
N MET A 328 16.13 -9.51 -16.20
CA MET A 328 16.70 -10.86 -16.39
C MET A 328 15.58 -11.90 -16.41
N ILE A 329 14.60 -11.76 -15.52
CA ILE A 329 13.41 -12.62 -15.47
C ILE A 329 12.54 -12.37 -16.71
N ILE A 330 12.31 -11.10 -17.07
CA ILE A 330 11.53 -10.75 -18.28
C ILE A 330 12.16 -11.38 -19.53
N PHE A 331 13.49 -11.26 -19.70
CA PHE A 331 14.19 -11.82 -20.85
C PHE A 331 14.05 -13.35 -20.91
N SER A 332 14.27 -14.04 -19.79
CA SER A 332 14.12 -15.49 -19.69
C SER A 332 12.67 -15.91 -20.01
N LEU A 333 11.69 -15.27 -19.39
CA LEU A 333 10.27 -15.59 -19.58
C LEU A 333 9.77 -15.28 -21.00
N ALA A 334 10.16 -14.15 -21.59
CA ALA A 334 9.77 -13.79 -22.95
C ALA A 334 10.44 -14.71 -23.99
N SER A 335 11.70 -15.10 -23.76
CA SER A 335 12.37 -16.08 -24.61
C SER A 335 11.70 -17.45 -24.54
N LEU A 336 11.33 -17.90 -23.33
CA LEU A 336 10.57 -19.12 -23.12
C LEU A 336 9.25 -19.10 -23.90
N VAL A 337 8.45 -18.04 -23.71
CA VAL A 337 7.16 -17.87 -24.42
C VAL A 337 7.36 -17.87 -25.93
N SER A 338 8.44 -17.26 -26.43
CA SER A 338 8.74 -17.26 -27.86
C SER A 338 8.94 -18.69 -28.38
N PHE A 339 9.66 -19.54 -27.66
CA PHE A 339 9.98 -20.89 -28.13
C PHE A 339 8.91 -21.94 -27.88
N PHE A 340 7.92 -21.68 -27.02
CA PHE A 340 6.72 -22.53 -26.93
C PHE A 340 5.99 -22.66 -28.28
N PHE A 341 6.06 -21.64 -29.14
CA PHE A 341 5.43 -21.66 -30.47
C PHE A 341 6.31 -22.30 -31.56
N VAL A 342 7.50 -22.80 -31.22
CA VAL A 342 8.42 -23.46 -32.16
C VAL A 342 8.30 -24.99 -32.05
N ASP A 343 7.65 -25.51 -31.02
CA ASP A 343 7.50 -26.95 -30.79
C ASP A 343 6.33 -27.51 -31.63
N PHE A 344 6.65 -28.33 -32.63
CA PHE A 344 5.67 -28.82 -33.62
C PHE A 344 5.63 -30.35 -33.77
N SER A 345 6.40 -31.10 -32.98
CA SER A 345 6.49 -32.57 -33.13
C SER A 345 6.08 -33.28 -31.84
N ASP A 346 5.18 -34.25 -31.96
CA ASP A 346 4.73 -35.10 -30.86
C ASP A 346 5.69 -36.29 -30.59
N VAL A 347 6.76 -36.42 -31.38
CA VAL A 347 7.68 -37.55 -31.33
C VAL A 347 8.98 -37.15 -30.64
N GLU A 348 9.26 -37.72 -29.47
CA GLU A 348 10.41 -37.33 -28.64
C GLU A 348 11.79 -37.54 -29.30
N THR A 349 11.87 -38.43 -30.29
CA THR A 349 13.12 -38.73 -31.03
C THR A 349 13.31 -37.89 -32.29
N ASP A 350 12.36 -37.00 -32.61
CA ASP A 350 12.45 -36.10 -33.76
C ASP A 350 13.52 -35.01 -33.52
N PRO A 351 14.47 -34.78 -34.44
CA PRO A 351 15.43 -33.69 -34.34
C PRO A 351 14.81 -32.32 -34.07
N SER A 352 13.58 -32.08 -34.55
CA SER A 352 12.83 -30.86 -34.27
C SER A 352 12.44 -30.74 -32.79
N TYR A 353 11.92 -31.81 -32.19
CA TYR A 353 11.55 -31.90 -30.77
C TYR A 353 12.78 -31.74 -29.86
N MET A 354 13.90 -32.38 -30.23
CA MET A 354 15.14 -32.26 -29.47
C MET A 354 15.67 -30.82 -29.49
N MET A 355 15.60 -30.15 -30.64
CA MET A 355 16.09 -28.77 -30.77
C MET A 355 15.15 -27.74 -30.12
N SER A 356 13.82 -27.89 -30.27
CA SER A 356 12.82 -27.05 -29.57
C SER A 356 12.93 -27.23 -28.06
N GLY A 357 13.03 -28.47 -27.57
CA GLY A 357 13.26 -28.81 -26.18
C GLY A 357 14.53 -28.18 -25.62
N ASN A 358 15.63 -28.19 -26.37
CA ASN A 358 16.88 -27.53 -26.00
C ASN A 358 16.76 -25.99 -25.92
N LEU A 359 16.03 -25.36 -26.85
CA LEU A 359 15.77 -23.92 -26.81
C LEU A 359 14.93 -23.54 -25.57
N ILE A 360 13.90 -24.34 -25.26
CA ILE A 360 13.06 -24.14 -24.07
C ILE A 360 13.88 -24.35 -22.79
N ALA A 361 14.62 -25.45 -22.69
CA ALA A 361 15.44 -25.76 -21.50
C ALA A 361 16.50 -24.68 -21.24
N MET A 362 17.20 -24.22 -22.28
CA MET A 362 18.25 -23.20 -22.15
C MET A 362 17.71 -21.82 -21.77
N SER A 363 16.46 -21.49 -22.12
CA SER A 363 15.83 -20.23 -21.72
C SER A 363 15.71 -20.05 -20.19
N PHE A 364 15.63 -21.17 -19.44
CA PHE A 364 15.63 -21.18 -17.99
C PHE A 364 17.01 -21.50 -17.39
N MET A 365 17.73 -22.47 -17.93
CA MET A 365 18.99 -22.93 -17.32
C MET A 365 20.10 -21.86 -17.36
N LEU A 366 20.05 -20.94 -18.32
CA LEU A 366 21.06 -19.88 -18.47
C LEU A 366 20.78 -18.63 -17.62
N LEU A 367 19.81 -18.65 -16.69
CA LEU A 367 19.51 -17.52 -15.82
C LEU A 367 20.72 -16.99 -15.01
N PRO A 368 21.60 -17.85 -14.45
CA PRO A 368 22.85 -17.41 -13.83
C PRO A 368 23.79 -16.71 -14.82
N LEU A 369 23.88 -17.21 -16.05
CA LEU A 369 24.69 -16.62 -17.11
C LEU A 369 24.14 -15.24 -17.52
N TYR A 370 22.82 -15.09 -17.61
CA TYR A 370 22.17 -13.81 -17.85
C TYR A 370 22.49 -12.81 -16.73
N GLY A 371 22.60 -13.27 -15.48
CA GLY A 371 23.07 -12.48 -14.35
C GLY A 371 24.47 -11.91 -14.54
N LEU A 372 25.42 -12.74 -15.01
CA LEU A 372 26.78 -12.30 -15.30
C LEU A 372 26.81 -11.27 -16.43
N ILE A 373 26.08 -11.52 -17.53
CA ILE A 373 25.96 -10.59 -18.65
C ILE A 373 25.33 -9.27 -18.19
N TYR A 374 24.25 -9.34 -17.40
CA TYR A 374 23.57 -8.17 -16.83
C TYR A 374 24.53 -7.33 -15.99
N LEU A 375 25.33 -7.94 -15.11
CA LEU A 375 26.31 -7.21 -14.29
C LEU A 375 27.39 -6.55 -15.15
N GLY A 376 27.88 -7.23 -16.18
CA GLY A 376 28.85 -6.69 -17.13
C GLY A 376 28.30 -5.46 -17.88
N VAL A 377 27.12 -5.59 -18.49
CA VAL A 377 26.45 -4.51 -19.23
C VAL A 377 26.09 -3.35 -18.30
N ARG A 378 25.63 -3.63 -17.08
CA ARG A 378 25.33 -2.60 -16.07
C ARG A 378 26.56 -1.78 -15.71
N ARG A 379 27.72 -2.42 -15.58
CA ARG A 379 28.98 -1.73 -15.30
C ARG A 379 29.39 -0.81 -16.44
N LEU A 380 29.25 -1.26 -17.69
CA LEU A 380 29.53 -0.46 -18.89
C LEU A 380 28.58 0.73 -19.04
N ARG A 381 27.32 0.58 -18.61
CA ARG A 381 26.26 1.59 -18.74
C ARG A 381 26.14 2.58 -17.59
N LYS A 382 26.91 2.40 -16.50
CA LYS A 382 26.78 3.20 -15.27
C LYS A 382 26.71 4.72 -15.53
N ASN A 383 27.52 5.22 -16.46
CA ASN A 383 27.58 6.65 -16.79
C ASN A 383 26.36 7.14 -17.59
N ARG A 384 25.80 6.30 -18.48
CA ARG A 384 24.59 6.64 -19.27
C ARG A 384 23.37 6.73 -18.36
N ASP A 385 23.22 5.75 -17.47
CA ASP A 385 22.05 5.67 -16.61
C ASP A 385 22.06 6.78 -15.54
N ALA A 386 23.25 7.19 -15.07
CA ALA A 386 23.40 8.33 -14.15
C ALA A 386 23.10 9.68 -14.82
N LYS A 387 23.57 9.92 -16.05
CA LYS A 387 23.33 11.18 -16.78
C LYS A 387 21.86 11.40 -17.14
N ASN A 388 21.09 10.33 -17.27
CA ASN A 388 19.68 10.41 -17.62
C ASN A 388 18.77 10.59 -16.41
N LEU A 389 19.28 10.72 -15.18
CA LEU A 389 18.44 10.99 -14.01
C LEU A 389 17.74 12.34 -14.15
N PRO A 390 16.46 12.45 -13.73
CA PRO A 390 15.85 13.77 -13.65
C PRO A 390 16.64 14.60 -12.63
N PRO A 391 16.80 15.92 -12.85
CA PRO A 391 17.41 16.78 -11.86
C PRO A 391 16.61 16.65 -10.56
N ALA A 392 17.29 16.36 -9.45
CA ALA A 392 16.64 16.36 -8.16
C ALA A 392 16.16 17.80 -7.89
N PRO A 393 14.93 18.01 -7.41
CA PRO A 393 14.50 19.33 -6.96
C PRO A 393 15.48 19.82 -5.88
N GLU A 394 15.86 21.10 -5.97
CA GLU A 394 16.73 21.70 -4.96
C GLU A 394 16.05 21.63 -3.58
N PRO A 395 16.78 21.55 -2.46
CA PRO A 395 16.17 21.63 -1.15
C PRO A 395 15.36 22.92 -1.04
N TYR A 396 14.10 22.83 -0.61
CA TYR A 396 13.29 24.02 -0.40
C TYR A 396 14.02 24.95 0.56
N ARG A 397 14.32 26.16 0.09
CA ARG A 397 14.84 27.24 0.90
C ARG A 397 13.75 28.30 0.88
N PRO A 398 12.99 28.47 1.97
CA PRO A 398 12.02 29.56 2.02
C PRO A 398 12.78 30.85 1.71
N ALA A 399 12.21 31.68 0.83
CA ALA A 399 12.72 33.01 0.59
C ALA A 399 12.90 33.66 1.96
N GLN A 400 14.12 34.08 2.29
CA GLN A 400 14.34 34.82 3.53
C GLN A 400 13.44 36.03 3.45
N HIS A 401 12.42 36.10 4.32
CA HIS A 401 11.67 37.32 4.54
C HIS A 401 12.71 38.40 4.79
N THR A 402 12.92 39.26 3.80
CA THR A 402 13.67 40.48 4.01
C THR A 402 12.80 41.24 4.99
N PRO A 403 13.22 41.46 6.25
CA PRO A 403 12.41 42.26 7.15
C PRO A 403 12.20 43.60 6.45
N GLU A 404 10.94 43.97 6.27
CA GLU A 404 10.59 45.30 5.77
C GLU A 404 11.44 46.30 6.52
N SER A 405 12.22 47.08 5.78
CA SER A 405 13.04 48.14 6.35
C SER A 405 12.16 48.98 7.25
N GLU A 406 12.45 49.01 8.55
CA GLU A 406 11.89 49.96 9.49
C GLU A 406 11.90 51.33 8.81
N ILE A 407 10.69 51.85 8.55
CA ILE A 407 10.51 53.22 8.11
C ILE A 407 11.09 54.08 9.24
N ASP A 408 12.27 54.65 8.99
CA ASP A 408 12.97 55.56 9.88
C ASP A 408 12.13 56.85 10.01
N LEU A 409 11.19 56.82 10.95
CA LEU A 409 10.33 57.95 11.33
C LEU A 409 11.11 59.10 12.01
N SER A 410 12.45 59.06 12.03
CA SER A 410 13.27 60.11 12.66
C SER A 410 13.60 61.31 11.77
N LYS A 411 13.20 61.32 10.49
CA LYS A 411 13.40 62.48 9.59
C LYS A 411 12.10 63.17 9.23
N GLY A 412 11.57 63.90 10.20
CA GLY A 412 10.41 64.76 10.04
C GLY A 412 10.35 65.88 11.06
N GLN A 413 11.38 66.75 11.11
CA GLN A 413 11.30 68.14 11.59
C GLN A 413 12.28 69.02 10.82
#